data_AF-A0A498P1B8-F1
#
_entry.id   AF-A0A498P1B8-F1
#
_cell.length_a   1.000
_cell.length_b   1.000
_cell.length_c   1.000
_cell.angle_alpha   90.00
_cell.angle_beta   90.00
_cell.angle_gamma   90.00
#
_symmetry.space_group_name_H-M   'P 1'
#
loop_
_entity.id
_entity.type
_entity.pdbx_description
1 polymer ?
#
loop_
_entity_poly.entity_id
_entity_poly.type
_entity_poly.pdbx_seq_one_letter_code
_entity_poly.pdbx_strand_id
1 'polypeptide(L)'
;MACAQQSAIEYLRNGRQNLVTDIRNLPLIIENLYQKKVFNDHEVDALKAERTEFDKARCILDWVINKGEEASYELLRILDVTKKRTLDPGLHYWISCFSFKVEDTEASYSFGTRPCKNYQTQLKKKVESILKDRRECCCKYPDDKLRHNKLRAYIPNEEQALSPEDLLKWQDKNILIIGKPGIGKTTVVQEMLRLWAEKDGREIGYMFYFDESVLALSSSIGKLESVLSDMYLKPMENDRMEVFKDIEENSDNVVIVFDGVTRLGKNSIWWKIMNHELLPDAKIVITCRSEVEYDPLFCKWPTQKVYVQGFSEESINIYYQSMLGHDPVLLEVVSKNQEMFSLSHVPLYAFMIVDLMHFKNGTIFDHPHTVTEMYIHIFRAAMKKDIEEIDEYLKDIKDQVYSLMENAFSATMQKTLNVIRCNGTDICHAFLKMITIRDSPTSTTTYCAFLHNTMQEFFAALWLLGHPDEIERVLQCCQTEEHKHMRHVLPFLFGLLGEHNIRLLKCLVPEDQIKNTSDWLSKKLLDTFPQPQSEEFDLLYVCQCLYELQSTKTCVMFLKKMNHQLDLEVDLDPHQCCALSYVISQSTDKKVYLNLEDCNISDPGMNIMLSCSPNIRY
;
A
#
# COMPACT_ATOMS: atom_id res chain seq x y z
N MET A 1 -32.03 49.55 15.64
CA MET A 1 -33.40 49.04 15.41
C MET A 1 -33.43 47.62 15.91
N ALA A 2 -34.28 47.32 16.89
CA ALA A 2 -34.42 45.99 17.47
C ALA A 2 -35.01 45.05 16.40
N CYS A 3 -34.18 44.15 15.85
CA CYS A 3 -34.65 43.10 14.95
C CYS A 3 -35.44 42.11 15.82
N ALA A 4 -36.76 42.08 15.69
CA ALA A 4 -37.58 41.08 16.37
C ALA A 4 -37.04 39.69 15.96
N GLN A 5 -36.62 38.88 16.93
CA GLN A 5 -36.26 37.49 16.68
C GLN A 5 -37.52 36.80 16.15
N GLN A 6 -37.52 36.40 14.89
CA GLN A 6 -38.59 35.62 14.29
C GLN A 6 -38.73 34.31 15.08
N SER A 7 -39.97 33.91 15.40
CA SER A 7 -40.21 32.69 16.17
C SER A 7 -39.82 31.45 15.35
N ALA A 8 -39.45 30.35 16.01
CA ALA A 8 -39.03 29.13 15.31
C ALA A 8 -40.19 28.53 14.50
N ILE A 9 -41.42 28.61 15.04
CA ILE A 9 -42.63 28.20 14.31
C ILE A 9 -42.81 29.03 13.05
N GLU A 10 -42.70 30.36 13.16
CA GLU A 10 -42.90 31.26 12.02
C GLU A 10 -41.80 31.06 10.96
N TYR A 11 -40.57 30.81 11.39
CA TYR A 11 -39.45 30.49 10.51
C TYR A 11 -39.69 29.20 9.71
N LEU A 12 -40.08 28.11 10.41
CA LEU A 12 -40.42 26.84 9.75
C LEU A 12 -41.65 26.96 8.85
N ARG A 13 -42.67 27.72 9.23
CA ARG A 13 -43.85 27.95 8.38
C ARG A 13 -43.48 28.66 7.09
N ASN A 14 -42.61 29.66 7.16
CA ASN A 14 -42.16 30.40 5.98
C ASN A 14 -41.26 29.54 5.07
N GLY A 15 -40.42 28.67 5.64
CA GLY A 15 -39.58 27.74 4.89
C GLY A 15 -40.26 26.44 4.45
N ARG A 16 -41.49 26.18 4.92
CA ARG A 16 -42.16 24.87 4.82
C ARG A 16 -42.21 24.32 3.41
N GLN A 17 -42.58 25.14 2.43
CA GLN A 17 -42.76 24.68 1.05
C GLN A 17 -41.48 24.08 0.49
N ASN A 18 -40.34 24.73 0.74
CA ASN A 18 -39.03 24.25 0.28
C ASN A 18 -38.56 23.06 1.12
N LEU A 19 -38.80 23.08 2.43
CA LEU A 19 -38.39 21.98 3.31
C LEU A 19 -39.08 20.65 2.99
N VAL A 20 -40.37 20.67 2.61
CA VAL A 20 -41.10 19.44 2.25
C VAL A 20 -40.50 18.78 1.01
N THR A 21 -39.94 19.55 0.08
CA THR A 21 -39.34 19.02 -1.17
C THR A 21 -37.86 18.72 -1.03
N ASP A 22 -37.13 19.49 -0.23
CA ASP A 22 -35.67 19.56 -0.30
C ASP A 22 -34.97 19.04 0.98
N ILE A 23 -35.73 18.62 2.00
CA ILE A 23 -35.16 17.86 3.11
C ILE A 23 -34.71 16.47 2.62
N ARG A 24 -33.54 16.06 3.09
CA ARG A 24 -32.93 14.75 2.83
C ARG A 24 -32.71 13.99 4.13
N ASN A 25 -32.44 12.69 4.02
CA ASN A 25 -32.10 11.82 5.15
C ASN A 25 -33.10 11.95 6.33
N LEU A 26 -34.39 11.76 6.05
CA LEU A 26 -35.45 11.78 7.07
C LEU A 26 -35.18 10.85 8.26
N PRO A 27 -34.61 9.63 8.08
CA PRO A 27 -34.26 8.78 9.21
C PRO A 27 -33.34 9.47 10.23
N LEU A 28 -32.34 10.24 9.77
CA LEU A 28 -31.44 11.00 10.65
C LEU A 28 -32.17 12.08 11.45
N ILE A 29 -33.10 12.79 10.81
CA ILE A 29 -33.90 13.83 11.47
C ILE A 29 -34.81 13.20 12.53
N ILE A 30 -35.50 12.13 12.17
CA ILE A 30 -36.41 11.41 13.08
C ILE A 30 -35.63 10.88 14.29
N GLU A 31 -34.46 10.30 14.09
CA GLU A 31 -33.64 9.77 15.18
C GLU A 31 -33.17 10.87 16.13
N ASN A 32 -32.73 12.02 15.62
CA ASN A 32 -32.36 13.17 16.44
C ASN A 32 -33.57 13.72 17.22
N LEU A 33 -34.73 13.88 16.57
CA LEU A 33 -35.96 14.34 17.23
C LEU A 33 -36.42 13.37 18.33
N TYR A 34 -36.27 12.07 18.11
CA TYR A 34 -36.55 11.04 19.12
C TYR A 34 -35.57 11.12 20.29
N GLN A 35 -34.25 11.23 20.03
CA GLN A 35 -33.22 11.38 21.07
C GLN A 35 -33.44 12.63 21.93
N LYS A 36 -33.94 13.71 21.32
CA LYS A 36 -34.32 14.96 21.99
C LYS A 36 -35.70 14.93 22.65
N LYS A 37 -36.37 13.76 22.63
CA LYS A 37 -37.73 13.55 23.18
C LYS A 37 -38.80 14.45 22.57
N VAL A 38 -38.55 14.97 21.37
CA VAL A 38 -39.56 15.69 20.57
C VAL A 38 -40.55 14.68 20.02
N PHE A 39 -40.09 13.52 19.57
CA PHE A 39 -40.96 12.40 19.17
C PHE A 39 -40.92 11.24 20.17
N ASN A 40 -42.06 10.55 20.29
CA ASN A 40 -42.19 9.30 21.05
C ASN A 40 -42.24 8.08 20.11
N ASP A 41 -42.27 6.87 20.70
CA ASP A 41 -42.26 5.61 19.93
C ASP A 41 -43.43 5.51 18.94
N HIS A 42 -44.64 5.93 19.34
CA HIS A 42 -45.83 5.88 18.47
C HIS A 42 -45.72 6.80 17.26
N GLU A 43 -45.16 8.00 17.45
CA GLU A 43 -44.94 8.97 16.36
C GLU A 43 -43.89 8.45 15.38
N VAL A 44 -42.79 7.88 15.89
CA VAL A 44 -41.76 7.27 15.05
C VAL A 44 -42.31 6.10 14.25
N ASP A 45 -43.13 5.23 14.84
CA ASP A 45 -43.73 4.10 14.13
C ASP A 45 -44.77 4.54 13.10
N ALA A 46 -45.54 5.60 13.38
CA ALA A 46 -46.44 6.20 12.40
C ALA A 46 -45.66 6.76 11.20
N LEU A 47 -44.52 7.44 11.42
CA LEU A 47 -43.65 7.94 10.34
C LEU A 47 -43.03 6.81 9.51
N LYS A 48 -42.71 5.66 10.11
CA LYS A 48 -42.24 4.47 9.37
C LYS A 48 -43.31 3.89 8.45
N ALA A 49 -44.60 4.04 8.81
CA ALA A 49 -45.72 3.53 8.02
C ALA A 49 -46.07 4.39 6.79
N GLU A 50 -45.56 5.62 6.72
CA GLU A 50 -45.79 6.53 5.61
C GLU A 50 -45.14 6.04 4.32
N ARG A 51 -45.87 6.19 3.20
CA ARG A 51 -45.51 5.59 1.90
C ARG A 51 -44.49 6.38 1.11
N THR A 52 -44.48 7.70 1.25
CA THR A 52 -43.60 8.58 0.47
C THR A 52 -42.74 9.43 1.39
N GLU A 53 -41.51 9.74 0.96
CA GLU A 53 -40.63 10.65 1.70
C GLU A 53 -41.24 12.06 1.77
N PHE A 54 -41.99 12.47 0.74
CA PHE A 54 -42.73 13.73 0.73
C PHE A 54 -43.77 13.82 1.86
N ASP A 55 -44.59 12.77 2.01
CA ASP A 55 -45.60 12.72 3.07
C ASP A 55 -44.96 12.67 4.46
N LYS A 56 -43.86 11.90 4.61
CA LYS A 56 -43.07 11.87 5.86
C LYS A 56 -42.53 13.26 6.22
N ALA A 57 -41.88 13.95 5.28
CA ALA A 57 -41.35 15.28 5.51
C ALA A 57 -42.46 16.27 5.93
N ARG A 58 -43.61 16.19 5.26
CA ARG A 58 -44.81 16.98 5.60
C ARG A 58 -45.30 16.70 7.02
N CYS A 59 -45.41 15.42 7.40
CA CYS A 59 -45.85 15.00 8.73
C CYS A 59 -44.87 15.44 9.83
N ILE A 60 -43.55 15.29 9.61
CA ILE A 60 -42.52 15.75 10.55
C ILE A 60 -42.68 17.25 10.82
N LEU A 61 -42.78 18.06 9.76
CA LEU A 61 -42.92 19.50 9.87
C LEU A 61 -44.23 19.89 10.56
N ASP A 62 -45.35 19.25 10.22
CA ASP A 62 -46.64 19.52 10.88
C ASP A 62 -46.62 19.19 12.36
N TRP A 63 -46.11 18.02 12.74
CA TRP A 63 -46.11 17.59 14.13
C TRP A 63 -45.19 18.45 14.98
N VAL A 64 -44.00 18.79 14.47
CA VAL A 64 -43.07 19.67 15.17
C VAL A 64 -43.66 21.07 15.36
N ILE A 65 -44.26 21.66 14.31
CA ILE A 65 -44.93 22.96 14.40
C ILE A 65 -46.08 22.93 15.41
N ASN A 66 -46.89 21.87 15.41
CA ASN A 66 -48.03 21.71 16.31
C ASN A 66 -47.61 21.47 17.77
N LYS A 67 -46.43 20.91 18.01
CA LYS A 67 -45.85 20.73 19.36
C LYS A 67 -45.34 22.02 19.99
N GLY A 68 -45.16 23.09 19.20
CA GLY A 68 -44.85 24.43 19.69
C GLY A 68 -43.42 24.90 19.42
N GLU A 69 -43.05 26.02 20.05
CA GLU A 69 -41.79 26.74 19.78
C GLU A 69 -40.55 25.91 20.10
N GLU A 70 -40.53 25.21 21.24
CA GLU A 70 -39.37 24.41 21.65
C GLU A 70 -39.09 23.26 20.67
N ALA A 71 -40.14 22.54 20.22
CA ALA A 71 -39.99 21.49 19.23
C ALA A 71 -39.51 22.04 17.87
N SER A 72 -40.06 23.19 17.46
CA SER A 72 -39.69 23.88 16.23
C SER A 72 -38.24 24.37 16.25
N TYR A 73 -37.80 24.92 17.38
CA TYR A 73 -36.42 25.34 17.61
C TYR A 73 -35.47 24.14 17.54
N GLU A 74 -35.83 23.02 18.16
CA GLU A 74 -35.00 21.82 18.15
C GLU A 74 -34.84 21.24 16.73
N LEU A 75 -35.89 21.24 15.91
CA LEU A 75 -35.78 20.85 14.51
C LEU A 75 -34.83 21.78 13.72
N LEU A 76 -34.96 23.10 13.88
CA LEU A 76 -34.05 24.06 13.22
C LEU A 76 -32.60 23.83 13.64
N ARG A 77 -32.36 23.54 14.92
CA ARG A 77 -31.03 23.19 15.44
C ARG A 77 -30.47 21.93 14.80
N ILE A 78 -31.28 20.86 14.72
CA ILE A 78 -30.89 19.62 14.04
C ILE A 78 -30.54 19.91 12.58
N LEU A 79 -31.38 20.68 11.88
CA LEU A 79 -31.17 21.04 10.48
C LEU A 79 -29.91 21.89 10.28
N ASP A 80 -29.58 22.85 11.16
CA ASP A 80 -28.36 23.64 11.03
C ASP A 80 -27.10 22.81 11.26
N VAL A 81 -27.10 21.98 12.31
CA VAL A 81 -25.95 21.14 12.67
C VAL A 81 -25.71 20.04 11.64
N THR A 82 -26.79 19.48 11.07
CA THR A 82 -26.72 18.37 10.10
C THR A 82 -26.92 18.80 8.64
N LYS A 83 -26.93 20.11 8.35
CA LYS A 83 -27.34 20.67 7.03
C LYS A 83 -26.68 20.02 5.82
N LYS A 84 -25.42 19.60 5.93
CA LYS A 84 -24.70 18.89 4.86
C LYS A 84 -25.40 17.60 4.42
N ARG A 85 -26.11 16.94 5.34
CA ARG A 85 -26.74 15.62 5.13
C ARG A 85 -28.26 15.68 5.05
N THR A 86 -28.86 16.69 5.67
CA THR A 86 -30.32 16.79 5.82
C THR A 86 -30.97 17.87 4.96
N LEU A 87 -30.19 18.75 4.34
CA LEU A 87 -30.69 19.84 3.50
C LEU A 87 -29.98 19.88 2.15
N ASP A 88 -30.73 20.17 1.09
CA ASP A 88 -30.16 20.60 -0.18
C ASP A 88 -29.22 21.81 0.01
N PRO A 89 -28.07 21.89 -0.70
CA PRO A 89 -27.14 23.01 -0.61
C PRO A 89 -27.80 24.40 -0.77
N GLY A 90 -28.88 24.51 -1.56
CA GLY A 90 -29.63 25.76 -1.72
C GLY A 90 -30.29 26.26 -0.44
N LEU A 91 -30.55 25.39 0.54
CA LEU A 91 -31.14 25.74 1.83
C LEU A 91 -30.12 26.02 2.94
N HIS A 92 -28.82 25.84 2.69
CA HIS A 92 -27.79 26.04 3.71
C HIS A 92 -27.71 27.49 4.18
N TYR A 93 -27.83 28.45 3.25
CA TYR A 93 -27.88 29.87 3.61
C TYR A 93 -29.15 30.20 4.40
N TRP A 94 -30.29 29.66 3.98
CA TRP A 94 -31.56 29.87 4.67
C TRP A 94 -31.46 29.40 6.12
N ILE A 95 -30.99 28.19 6.42
CA ILE A 95 -30.95 27.74 7.81
C ILE A 95 -29.98 28.58 8.68
N SER A 96 -28.89 29.06 8.10
CA SER A 96 -27.91 29.92 8.80
C SER A 96 -28.38 31.36 9.03
N CYS A 97 -29.48 31.80 8.42
CA CYS A 97 -30.10 33.09 8.72
C CYS A 97 -30.93 33.08 10.01
N PHE A 98 -31.18 31.91 10.61
CA PHE A 98 -31.92 31.81 11.85
C PHE A 98 -31.03 32.16 13.06
N SER A 99 -31.54 33.01 13.95
CA SER A 99 -30.80 33.51 15.12
C SER A 99 -30.79 32.49 16.27
N PHE A 100 -29.82 31.59 16.30
CA PHE A 100 -29.59 30.65 17.41
C PHE A 100 -29.00 31.36 18.65
N LYS A 101 -29.28 30.84 19.85
CA LYS A 101 -28.74 31.38 21.12
C LYS A 101 -27.26 30.97 21.28
N VAL A 102 -26.45 31.89 21.81
CA VAL A 102 -24.98 31.76 21.92
C VAL A 102 -24.53 30.68 22.92
N GLU A 103 -25.35 30.36 23.92
CA GLU A 103 -25.06 29.34 24.94
C GLU A 103 -25.28 27.90 24.46
N ASP A 104 -25.73 27.71 23.22
CA ASP A 104 -26.14 26.41 22.71
C ASP A 104 -24.98 25.59 22.08
N THR A 105 -23.72 25.87 22.43
CA THR A 105 -22.57 25.13 21.88
C THR A 105 -22.38 23.77 22.58
N GLU A 106 -22.46 22.69 21.79
CA GLU A 106 -22.32 21.26 22.15
C GLU A 106 -23.57 20.50 22.62
N ALA A 107 -24.69 20.65 21.91
CA ALA A 107 -25.73 19.62 21.98
C ALA A 107 -25.25 18.31 21.31
N SER A 108 -25.49 17.17 21.98
CA SER A 108 -25.16 15.80 21.54
C SER A 108 -26.00 15.35 20.33
N TYR A 109 -25.91 16.04 19.19
CA TYR A 109 -26.62 15.63 17.98
C TYR A 109 -25.91 14.46 17.30
N SER A 110 -26.74 13.59 16.71
CA SER A 110 -26.27 12.51 15.88
C SER A 110 -26.01 13.01 14.47
N PHE A 111 -24.80 12.80 13.94
CA PHE A 111 -24.50 13.16 12.56
C PHE A 111 -24.86 12.06 11.56
N GLY A 112 -25.26 10.87 12.01
CA GLY A 112 -25.79 9.81 11.14
C GLY A 112 -26.65 8.81 11.91
N THR A 113 -27.37 7.97 11.18
CA THR A 113 -28.33 7.05 11.78
C THR A 113 -27.64 5.92 12.56
N ARG A 114 -28.38 5.27 13.46
CA ARG A 114 -27.88 4.11 14.22
C ARG A 114 -27.35 2.98 13.31
N PRO A 115 -28.03 2.56 12.22
CA PRO A 115 -27.49 1.62 11.24
C PRO A 115 -26.12 2.04 10.68
N CYS A 116 -25.98 3.30 10.27
CA CYS A 116 -24.74 3.84 9.73
C CYS A 116 -23.61 3.84 10.76
N LYS A 117 -23.88 4.27 12.00
CA LYS A 117 -22.92 4.24 13.11
C LYS A 117 -22.48 2.82 13.45
N ASN A 118 -23.42 1.88 13.47
CA ASN A 118 -23.14 0.48 13.72
C ASN A 118 -22.22 -0.09 12.64
N TYR A 119 -22.49 0.22 11.37
CA TYR A 119 -21.65 -0.25 10.26
C TYR A 119 -20.26 0.39 10.28
N GLN A 120 -20.14 1.70 10.55
CA GLN A 120 -18.84 2.34 10.77
C GLN A 120 -18.05 1.66 11.89
N THR A 121 -18.71 1.33 13.01
CA THR A 121 -18.05 0.61 14.12
C THR A 121 -17.56 -0.77 13.67
N GLN A 122 -18.32 -1.48 12.83
CA GLN A 122 -17.90 -2.76 12.26
C GLN A 122 -16.71 -2.60 11.30
N LEU A 123 -16.70 -1.57 10.46
CA LEU A 123 -15.58 -1.24 9.57
C LEU A 123 -14.30 -0.93 10.38
N LYS A 124 -14.42 -0.14 11.45
CA LYS A 124 -13.28 0.14 12.35
C LYS A 124 -12.71 -1.13 12.98
N LYS A 125 -13.56 -2.04 13.48
CA LYS A 125 -13.14 -3.35 13.98
C LYS A 125 -12.48 -4.21 12.90
N LYS A 126 -12.99 -4.16 11.66
CA LYS A 126 -12.38 -4.85 10.51
C LYS A 126 -10.97 -4.31 10.23
N VAL A 127 -10.78 -2.99 10.29
CA VAL A 127 -9.46 -2.34 10.16
C VAL A 127 -8.52 -2.82 11.27
N GLU A 128 -8.96 -2.84 12.52
CA GLU A 128 -8.15 -3.37 13.63
C GLU A 128 -7.71 -4.82 13.39
N SER A 129 -8.60 -5.67 12.86
CA SER A 129 -8.27 -7.05 12.46
C SER A 129 -7.22 -7.09 11.35
N ILE A 130 -7.39 -6.31 10.27
CA ILE A 130 -6.44 -6.24 9.15
C ILE A 130 -5.04 -5.84 9.65
N LEU A 131 -4.97 -4.84 10.52
CA LEU A 131 -3.72 -4.35 11.11
C LEU A 131 -3.09 -5.39 12.06
N LYS A 132 -3.90 -6.20 12.74
CA LYS A 132 -3.42 -7.28 13.62
C LYS A 132 -2.88 -8.48 12.84
N ASP A 133 -3.62 -8.96 11.83
CA ASP A 133 -3.26 -10.13 11.04
C ASP A 133 -1.91 -9.92 10.32
N ARG A 134 -1.64 -8.70 9.83
CA ARG A 134 -0.35 -8.35 9.22
C ARG A 134 0.79 -8.29 10.22
N ARG A 135 0.55 -7.82 11.45
CA ARG A 135 1.57 -7.87 12.52
C ARG A 135 1.96 -9.30 12.84
N GLU A 136 0.98 -10.19 13.00
CA GLU A 136 1.22 -11.62 13.26
C GLU A 136 1.94 -12.30 12.09
N CYS A 137 1.61 -11.93 10.85
CA CYS A 137 2.27 -12.46 9.66
C CYS A 137 3.76 -12.06 9.54
N CYS A 138 4.13 -10.87 10.01
CA CYS A 138 5.54 -10.46 10.11
C CYS A 138 6.28 -11.10 11.30
N CYS A 139 5.58 -11.76 12.23
CA CYS A 139 6.13 -12.27 13.50
C CYS A 139 6.34 -13.79 13.54
N LYS A 140 6.30 -14.51 12.41
CA LYS A 140 6.17 -15.98 12.35
C LYS A 140 7.33 -16.83 12.91
N TYR A 141 8.38 -16.27 13.51
CA TYR A 141 9.39 -17.09 14.19
C TYR A 141 9.03 -17.34 15.66
N PRO A 142 9.06 -18.61 16.12
CA PRO A 142 8.78 -18.96 17.50
C PRO A 142 10.06 -18.79 18.30
N ASP A 143 10.29 -17.58 18.81
CA ASP A 143 11.06 -17.40 20.04
C ASP A 143 10.61 -16.18 20.84
N ASP A 144 10.76 -16.31 22.16
CA ASP A 144 9.81 -15.94 23.20
C ASP A 144 9.89 -14.45 23.65
N LYS A 145 8.74 -13.90 24.07
CA LYS A 145 8.55 -12.79 25.04
C LYS A 145 9.02 -11.35 24.78
N LEU A 146 9.85 -11.03 23.80
CA LEU A 146 10.24 -9.61 23.51
C LEU A 146 9.43 -8.94 22.39
N ARG A 147 8.63 -9.70 21.63
CA ARG A 147 8.06 -9.27 20.34
C ARG A 147 6.67 -8.61 20.41
N HIS A 148 5.93 -8.76 21.51
CA HIS A 148 4.50 -8.45 21.51
C HIS A 148 4.15 -6.95 21.59
N ASN A 149 5.09 -6.07 21.98
CA ASN A 149 4.78 -4.65 22.22
C ASN A 149 5.51 -3.64 21.30
N LYS A 150 6.40 -4.08 20.38
CA LYS A 150 7.30 -3.16 19.67
C LYS A 150 7.38 -3.28 18.14
N LEU A 151 6.64 -4.18 17.50
CA LEU A 151 6.59 -4.27 16.03
C LEU A 151 5.46 -3.41 15.45
N ARG A 152 5.46 -2.12 15.78
CA ARG A 152 4.68 -1.12 15.06
C ARG A 152 5.41 -0.85 13.74
N ALA A 153 4.67 -0.73 12.63
CA ALA A 153 5.28 -0.23 11.41
C ALA A 153 5.81 1.18 11.71
N TYR A 154 7.13 1.36 11.66
CA TYR A 154 7.75 2.62 11.99
C TYR A 154 7.52 3.59 10.82
N ILE A 155 6.84 4.69 11.10
CA ILE A 155 6.71 5.81 10.19
C ILE A 155 7.45 6.97 10.87
N PRO A 156 8.50 7.50 10.25
CA PRO A 156 9.20 8.67 10.75
C PRO A 156 8.25 9.86 10.87
N ASN A 157 8.36 10.61 11.96
CA ASN A 157 7.72 11.91 12.09
C ASN A 157 8.75 12.98 11.74
N GLU A 158 8.84 13.38 10.47
CA GLU A 158 9.65 14.50 10.03
C GLU A 158 8.77 15.76 9.97
N GLU A 159 9.16 16.84 10.66
CA GLU A 159 8.34 18.06 10.85
C GLU A 159 7.95 18.77 9.53
N GLN A 160 8.62 18.47 8.42
CA GLN A 160 8.39 19.07 7.09
C GLN A 160 7.77 18.12 6.07
N ALA A 161 7.50 16.86 6.43
CA ALA A 161 6.96 15.86 5.53
C ALA A 161 5.42 15.77 5.60
N LEU A 162 4.79 15.41 4.48
CA LEU A 162 3.36 15.11 4.41
C LEU A 162 3.03 13.91 5.29
N SER A 163 2.17 14.09 6.30
CA SER A 163 1.75 12.98 7.16
C SER A 163 0.59 12.18 6.54
N PRO A 164 0.41 10.90 6.90
CA PRO A 164 -0.79 10.14 6.52
C PRO A 164 -2.11 10.78 6.98
N GLU A 165 -2.07 11.58 8.06
CA GLU A 165 -3.23 12.34 8.52
C GLU A 165 -3.57 13.50 7.57
N ASP A 166 -2.55 14.17 7.03
CA ASP A 166 -2.74 15.22 6.03
C ASP A 166 -3.36 14.66 4.76
N LEU A 167 -2.94 13.46 4.32
CA LEU A 167 -3.52 12.79 3.15
C LEU A 167 -5.02 12.49 3.35
N LEU A 168 -5.43 12.12 4.56
CA LEU A 168 -6.84 11.91 4.90
C LEU A 168 -7.65 13.21 4.88
N LYS A 169 -7.05 14.33 5.33
CA LYS A 169 -7.70 15.65 5.40
C LYS A 169 -7.59 16.46 4.10
N TRP A 170 -6.78 15.99 3.16
CA TRP A 170 -6.47 16.70 1.92
C TRP A 170 -7.73 16.98 1.10
N GLN A 171 -7.77 18.10 0.38
CA GLN A 171 -8.96 18.47 -0.40
C GLN A 171 -9.13 17.63 -1.67
N ASP A 172 -8.02 17.16 -2.24
CA ASP A 172 -8.03 16.36 -3.45
C ASP A 172 -8.67 14.98 -3.24
N LYS A 173 -9.45 14.57 -4.23
CA LYS A 173 -10.16 13.30 -4.27
C LYS A 173 -9.27 12.15 -4.71
N ASN A 174 -8.33 12.36 -5.64
CA ASN A 174 -7.49 11.30 -6.20
C ASN A 174 -6.04 11.45 -5.75
N ILE A 175 -5.59 10.54 -4.89
CA ILE A 175 -4.23 10.50 -4.37
C ILE A 175 -3.52 9.26 -4.93
N LEU A 176 -2.40 9.47 -5.60
CA LEU A 176 -1.53 8.41 -6.07
C LEU A 176 -0.24 8.37 -5.25
N ILE A 177 -0.05 7.29 -4.50
CA ILE A 177 1.13 7.03 -3.67
C ILE A 177 2.10 6.15 -4.45
N ILE A 178 3.28 6.69 -4.75
CA ILE A 178 4.26 6.14 -5.68
C ILE A 178 5.55 5.83 -4.93
N GLY A 179 6.28 4.80 -5.37
CA GLY A 179 7.61 4.50 -4.87
C GLY A 179 8.08 3.10 -5.20
N LYS A 180 9.36 2.83 -4.92
CA LYS A 180 10.04 1.56 -5.23
C LYS A 180 9.46 0.37 -4.43
N PRO A 181 9.70 -0.88 -4.86
CA PRO A 181 9.28 -2.07 -4.11
C PRO A 181 9.85 -2.04 -2.68
N GLY A 182 9.04 -2.39 -1.66
CA GLY A 182 9.51 -2.45 -0.27
C GLY A 182 9.67 -1.09 0.45
N ILE A 183 9.47 0.04 -0.24
CA ILE A 183 9.73 1.39 0.32
C ILE A 183 8.74 1.83 1.41
N GLY A 184 7.63 1.11 1.61
CA GLY A 184 6.64 1.40 2.67
C GLY A 184 5.31 2.01 2.23
N LYS A 185 4.97 2.00 0.93
CA LYS A 185 3.66 2.52 0.44
C LYS A 185 2.45 1.92 1.16
N THR A 186 2.43 0.60 1.29
CA THR A 186 1.37 -0.12 2.01
C THR A 186 1.35 0.23 3.50
N THR A 187 2.52 0.52 4.10
CA THR A 187 2.63 1.00 5.49
C THR A 187 1.99 2.37 5.67
N VAL A 188 2.19 3.29 4.71
CA VAL A 188 1.51 4.61 4.71
C VAL A 188 -0.01 4.44 4.71
N VAL A 189 -0.55 3.58 3.84
CA VAL A 189 -1.99 3.29 3.80
C VAL A 189 -2.50 2.66 5.08
N GLN A 190 -1.73 1.75 5.69
CA GLN A 190 -2.09 1.15 6.98
C GLN A 190 -2.18 2.19 8.08
N GLU A 191 -1.32 3.19 8.06
CA GLU A 191 -1.39 4.29 9.00
C GLU A 191 -2.60 5.19 8.76
N MET A 192 -2.95 5.45 7.49
CA MET A 192 -4.21 6.12 7.17
C MET A 192 -5.42 5.35 7.73
N LEU A 193 -5.44 4.02 7.57
CA LEU A 193 -6.49 3.18 8.12
C LEU A 193 -6.56 3.26 9.65
N ARG A 194 -5.40 3.21 10.33
CA ARG A 194 -5.30 3.32 11.79
C ARG A 194 -5.85 4.66 12.26
N LEU A 195 -5.37 5.76 11.69
CA LEU A 195 -5.79 7.12 12.04
C LEU A 195 -7.29 7.30 11.82
N TRP A 196 -7.84 6.80 10.72
CA TRP A 196 -9.27 6.81 10.46
C TRP A 196 -10.06 5.99 11.50
N ALA A 197 -9.57 4.81 11.88
CA ALA A 197 -10.23 3.98 12.88
C ALA A 197 -10.24 4.64 14.28
N GLU A 198 -9.17 5.34 14.64
CA GLU A 198 -9.01 6.02 15.93
C GLU A 198 -9.73 7.37 16.03
N LYS A 199 -10.14 8.00 14.91
CA LYS A 199 -10.92 9.25 14.93
C LYS A 199 -12.20 9.13 15.77
N ASP A 200 -12.60 10.23 16.43
CA ASP A 200 -13.86 10.28 17.16
C ASP A 200 -15.04 9.97 16.22
N GLY A 201 -15.93 9.06 16.65
CA GLY A 201 -17.03 8.54 15.83
C GLY A 201 -18.24 9.47 15.73
N ARG A 202 -18.07 10.76 16.04
CA ARG A 202 -19.16 11.76 15.99
C ARG A 202 -19.65 11.96 14.56
N GLU A 203 -18.74 12.20 13.63
CA GLU A 203 -19.04 12.28 12.20
C GLU A 203 -19.08 10.87 11.61
N ILE A 204 -19.94 10.69 10.59
CA ILE A 204 -19.97 9.43 9.86
C ILE A 204 -18.98 9.51 8.71
N GLY A 205 -18.18 8.46 8.56
CA GLY A 205 -17.39 8.20 7.39
C GLY A 205 -17.18 6.71 7.19
N TYR A 206 -16.78 6.36 5.97
CA TYR A 206 -16.56 4.98 5.57
C TYR A 206 -15.19 4.86 4.93
N MET A 207 -14.38 3.91 5.38
CA MET A 207 -13.09 3.62 4.75
C MET A 207 -13.02 2.15 4.35
N PHE A 208 -12.77 1.92 3.07
CA PHE A 208 -12.65 0.60 2.47
C PHE A 208 -11.22 0.38 1.98
N TYR A 209 -10.67 -0.78 2.27
CA TYR A 209 -9.30 -1.15 1.90
C TYR A 209 -9.31 -2.42 1.07
N PHE A 210 -8.78 -2.33 -0.15
CA PHE A 210 -8.67 -3.45 -1.07
C PHE A 210 -7.19 -3.64 -1.43
N ASP A 211 -6.61 -4.75 -0.97
CA ASP A 211 -5.26 -5.13 -1.37
C ASP A 211 -5.24 -5.77 -2.76
N GLU A 212 -4.06 -5.84 -3.35
CA GLU A 212 -3.84 -6.36 -4.72
C GLU A 212 -4.46 -7.75 -4.93
N SER A 213 -4.52 -8.60 -3.90
CA SER A 213 -5.13 -9.93 -3.99
C SER A 213 -6.64 -9.85 -4.15
N VAL A 214 -7.33 -8.99 -3.39
CA VAL A 214 -8.77 -8.77 -3.55
C VAL A 214 -9.07 -8.18 -4.93
N LEU A 215 -8.22 -7.28 -5.41
CA LEU A 215 -8.34 -6.69 -6.74
C LEU A 215 -8.16 -7.73 -7.86
N ALA A 216 -7.24 -8.68 -7.72
CA ALA A 216 -7.03 -9.75 -8.70
C ALA A 216 -8.22 -10.72 -8.81
N LEU A 217 -8.92 -10.98 -7.70
CA LEU A 217 -9.99 -11.99 -7.59
C LEU A 217 -11.38 -11.48 -8.04
N SER A 218 -11.51 -10.21 -8.42
CA SER A 218 -12.79 -9.49 -8.51
C SER A 218 -13.23 -9.15 -9.94
N SER A 219 -12.64 -9.79 -10.95
CA SER A 219 -12.84 -9.48 -12.38
C SER A 219 -14.27 -9.71 -12.92
N SER A 220 -15.19 -10.28 -12.13
CA SER A 220 -16.56 -10.64 -12.55
C SER A 220 -17.70 -9.92 -11.81
N ILE A 221 -17.42 -9.02 -10.86
CA ILE A 221 -18.46 -8.38 -10.02
C ILE A 221 -19.03 -7.14 -10.72
N GLY A 222 -20.36 -7.09 -10.87
CA GLY A 222 -21.05 -6.04 -11.65
C GLY A 222 -21.69 -4.88 -10.87
N LYS A 223 -21.77 -4.94 -9.53
CA LYS A 223 -22.45 -3.92 -8.70
C LYS A 223 -21.60 -3.44 -7.53
N LEU A 224 -21.70 -2.14 -7.21
CA LEU A 224 -21.00 -1.49 -6.09
C LEU A 224 -21.28 -2.18 -4.75
N GLU A 225 -22.56 -2.45 -4.49
CA GLU A 225 -23.00 -3.09 -3.25
C GLU A 225 -22.35 -4.46 -3.01
N SER A 226 -22.21 -5.27 -4.07
CA SER A 226 -21.55 -6.58 -4.01
C SER A 226 -20.06 -6.43 -3.70
N VAL A 227 -19.40 -5.40 -4.25
CA VAL A 227 -17.99 -5.15 -3.95
C VAL A 227 -17.80 -4.76 -2.48
N LEU A 228 -18.57 -3.80 -1.98
CA LEU A 228 -18.42 -3.32 -0.60
C LEU A 228 -18.87 -4.37 0.43
N SER A 229 -19.94 -5.13 0.13
CA SER A 229 -20.47 -6.17 1.02
C SER A 229 -19.69 -7.47 0.96
N ASP A 230 -19.59 -8.05 -0.23
CA ASP A 230 -19.16 -9.45 -0.40
C ASP A 230 -17.64 -9.57 -0.35
N MET A 231 -16.91 -8.53 -0.81
CA MET A 231 -15.44 -8.54 -0.85
C MET A 231 -14.80 -7.89 0.39
N TYR A 232 -15.52 -7.02 1.13
CA TYR A 232 -14.98 -6.34 2.29
C TYR A 232 -15.74 -6.64 3.59
N LEU A 233 -16.94 -6.07 3.75
CA LEU A 233 -17.74 -6.24 4.96
C LEU A 233 -19.22 -5.99 4.71
N LYS A 234 -20.06 -7.00 4.93
CA LYS A 234 -21.51 -6.90 4.78
C LYS A 234 -22.18 -6.23 6.01
N PRO A 235 -23.05 -5.22 5.83
CA PRO A 235 -23.92 -4.71 6.90
C PRO A 235 -24.91 -5.77 7.42
N MET A 236 -25.54 -5.51 8.56
CA MET A 236 -26.67 -6.34 9.02
C MET A 236 -27.81 -6.29 8.01
N GLU A 237 -28.52 -7.40 7.79
CA GLU A 237 -29.51 -7.49 6.70
C GLU A 237 -30.60 -6.40 6.79
N ASN A 238 -31.06 -6.10 8.00
CA ASN A 238 -32.07 -5.06 8.26
C ASN A 238 -31.54 -3.63 8.04
N ASP A 239 -30.23 -3.43 8.13
CA ASP A 239 -29.55 -2.13 8.04
C ASP A 239 -29.01 -1.85 6.62
N ARG A 240 -28.92 -2.90 5.79
CA ARG A 240 -28.23 -2.91 4.50
C ARG A 240 -28.65 -1.79 3.56
N MET A 241 -29.96 -1.67 3.31
CA MET A 241 -30.51 -0.67 2.39
C MET A 241 -30.19 0.76 2.82
N GLU A 242 -30.33 1.06 4.11
CA GLU A 242 -30.10 2.39 4.66
C GLU A 242 -28.62 2.77 4.59
N VAL A 243 -27.75 1.84 4.96
CA VAL A 243 -26.28 2.04 4.92
C VAL A 243 -25.79 2.29 3.49
N PHE A 244 -26.23 1.50 2.50
CA PHE A 244 -25.77 1.69 1.12
C PHE A 244 -26.30 2.97 0.50
N LYS A 245 -27.57 3.33 0.76
CA LYS A 245 -28.12 4.62 0.35
C LYS A 245 -27.31 5.78 0.94
N ASP A 246 -26.92 5.67 2.21
CA ASP A 246 -26.12 6.69 2.88
C ASP A 246 -24.72 6.86 2.28
N ILE A 247 -24.06 5.75 1.95
CA ILE A 247 -22.75 5.73 1.26
C ILE A 247 -22.84 6.40 -0.12
N GLU A 248 -23.90 6.13 -0.88
CA GLU A 248 -24.10 6.70 -2.22
C GLU A 248 -24.45 8.19 -2.17
N GLU A 249 -25.33 8.61 -1.26
CA GLU A 249 -25.79 10.00 -1.13
C GLU A 249 -24.76 10.92 -0.45
N ASN A 250 -23.87 10.38 0.39
CA ASN A 250 -22.86 11.13 1.14
C ASN A 250 -21.44 10.65 0.80
N SER A 251 -21.17 10.45 -0.50
CA SER A 251 -19.93 9.85 -0.97
C SER A 251 -18.67 10.67 -0.63
N ASP A 252 -18.80 11.96 -0.28
CA ASP A 252 -17.73 12.82 0.24
C ASP A 252 -17.13 12.32 1.57
N ASN A 253 -17.88 11.50 2.31
CA ASN A 253 -17.44 10.87 3.55
C ASN A 253 -16.86 9.47 3.34
N VAL A 254 -16.64 9.06 2.09
CA VAL A 254 -16.14 7.73 1.72
C VAL A 254 -14.69 7.82 1.25
N VAL A 255 -13.83 6.98 1.81
CA VAL A 255 -12.44 6.79 1.37
C VAL A 255 -12.28 5.36 0.86
N ILE A 256 -11.80 5.19 -0.38
CA ILE A 256 -11.51 3.89 -0.97
C ILE A 256 -10.02 3.80 -1.25
N VAL A 257 -9.37 2.77 -0.71
CA VAL A 257 -7.96 2.52 -0.93
C VAL A 257 -7.75 1.28 -1.80
N PHE A 258 -7.05 1.46 -2.91
CA PHE A 258 -6.54 0.38 -3.76
C PHE A 258 -5.03 0.23 -3.55
N ASP A 259 -4.62 -0.79 -2.81
CA ASP A 259 -3.23 -1.00 -2.40
C ASP A 259 -2.54 -2.05 -3.26
N GLY A 260 -1.52 -1.63 -4.02
CA GLY A 260 -0.72 -2.48 -4.90
C GLY A 260 -1.32 -2.60 -6.30
N VAL A 261 -1.89 -1.52 -6.85
CA VAL A 261 -2.49 -1.56 -8.19
C VAL A 261 -1.39 -1.72 -9.25
N THR A 262 -1.36 -2.89 -9.88
CA THR A 262 -0.48 -3.20 -11.02
C THR A 262 -1.20 -3.10 -12.36
N ARG A 263 -2.50 -3.44 -12.40
CA ARG A 263 -3.37 -3.24 -13.57
C ARG A 263 -4.84 -3.19 -13.14
N LEU A 264 -5.62 -2.26 -13.71
CA LEU A 264 -7.07 -2.28 -13.61
C LEU A 264 -7.67 -2.63 -14.96
N GLY A 265 -8.55 -3.63 -14.98
CA GLY A 265 -9.29 -3.97 -16.19
C GLY A 265 -10.20 -2.80 -16.60
N LYS A 266 -10.06 -2.32 -17.84
CA LYS A 266 -10.98 -1.33 -18.42
C LYS A 266 -12.40 -1.88 -18.32
N ASN A 267 -13.35 -1.06 -17.89
CA ASN A 267 -14.76 -1.40 -17.64
C ASN A 267 -15.05 -2.30 -16.42
N SER A 268 -14.06 -2.58 -15.55
CA SER A 268 -14.32 -3.20 -14.25
C SER A 268 -15.09 -2.26 -13.32
N ILE A 269 -15.69 -2.80 -12.25
CA ILE A 269 -16.31 -1.98 -11.21
C ILE A 269 -15.30 -1.03 -10.55
N TRP A 270 -14.05 -1.48 -10.37
CA TRP A 270 -12.95 -0.65 -9.86
C TRP A 270 -12.64 0.52 -10.78
N TRP A 271 -12.70 0.30 -12.10
CA TRP A 271 -12.55 1.35 -13.08
C TRP A 271 -13.64 2.43 -12.92
N LYS A 272 -14.89 2.03 -12.67
CA LYS A 272 -16.00 2.98 -12.46
C LYS A 272 -15.86 3.79 -11.17
N ILE A 273 -15.43 3.14 -10.08
CA ILE A 273 -15.15 3.81 -8.81
C ILE A 273 -13.98 4.78 -8.96
N MET A 274 -12.88 4.32 -9.59
CA MET A 274 -11.69 5.13 -9.82
C MET A 274 -12.01 6.40 -10.64
N ASN A 275 -12.89 6.29 -11.64
CA ASN A 275 -13.27 7.43 -12.49
C ASN A 275 -14.46 8.24 -11.95
N HIS A 276 -14.89 8.02 -10.70
CA HIS A 276 -16.01 8.75 -10.09
C HIS A 276 -17.35 8.57 -10.82
N GLU A 277 -17.50 7.54 -11.67
CA GLU A 277 -18.80 7.13 -12.22
C GLU A 277 -19.69 6.54 -11.12
N LEU A 278 -19.06 5.95 -10.10
CA LEU A 278 -19.67 5.52 -8.86
C LEU A 278 -18.98 6.25 -7.72
N LEU A 279 -19.75 6.73 -6.74
CA LEU A 279 -19.27 7.51 -5.59
C LEU A 279 -18.51 8.78 -6.02
N PRO A 280 -19.21 9.75 -6.64
CA PRO A 280 -18.59 10.88 -7.35
C PRO A 280 -17.77 11.85 -6.47
N ASP A 281 -17.99 11.81 -5.16
CA ASP A 281 -17.29 12.65 -4.20
C ASP A 281 -16.32 11.88 -3.29
N ALA A 282 -16.18 10.57 -3.48
CA ALA A 282 -15.28 9.76 -2.67
C ALA A 282 -13.80 10.15 -2.85
N LYS A 283 -13.03 9.97 -1.79
CA LYS A 283 -11.57 10.04 -1.86
C LYS A 283 -11.02 8.67 -2.27
N ILE A 284 -10.31 8.63 -3.39
CA ILE A 284 -9.65 7.43 -3.91
C ILE A 284 -8.14 7.54 -3.68
N VAL A 285 -7.59 6.57 -2.95
CA VAL A 285 -6.15 6.46 -2.69
C VAL A 285 -5.64 5.22 -3.41
N ILE A 286 -4.65 5.39 -4.27
CA ILE A 286 -4.04 4.27 -5.01
C ILE A 286 -2.57 4.19 -4.64
N THR A 287 -2.07 3.01 -4.31
CA THR A 287 -0.62 2.77 -4.23
C THR A 287 -0.15 2.03 -5.48
N CYS A 288 0.93 2.50 -6.10
CA CYS A 288 1.55 1.86 -7.26
C CYS A 288 3.07 1.97 -7.21
N ARG A 289 3.76 1.21 -8.08
CA ARG A 289 5.21 1.37 -8.27
C ARG A 289 5.51 2.46 -9.28
N SER A 290 6.72 3.00 -9.24
CA SER A 290 7.15 4.12 -10.10
C SER A 290 7.01 3.81 -11.60
N GLU A 291 7.14 2.56 -12.02
CA GLU A 291 7.01 2.18 -13.44
C GLU A 291 5.57 2.25 -13.94
N VAL A 292 4.60 2.16 -13.03
CA VAL A 292 3.16 2.24 -13.33
C VAL A 292 2.70 3.69 -13.44
N GLU A 293 3.50 4.65 -12.98
CA GLU A 293 3.21 6.09 -13.08
C GLU A 293 3.03 6.56 -14.53
N TYR A 294 3.84 6.01 -15.44
CA TYR A 294 3.85 6.37 -16.86
C TYR A 294 2.73 5.68 -17.66
N ASP A 295 1.92 4.82 -17.02
CA ASP A 295 0.71 4.35 -17.67
C ASP A 295 -0.19 5.57 -17.98
N PRO A 296 -0.66 5.73 -19.23
CA PRO A 296 -1.52 6.84 -19.62
C PRO A 296 -2.73 7.05 -18.69
N LEU A 297 -3.19 5.98 -18.03
CA LEU A 297 -4.22 6.01 -17.00
C LEU A 297 -3.81 6.84 -15.78
N PHE A 298 -2.65 6.55 -15.20
CA PHE A 298 -2.18 7.18 -13.97
C PHE A 298 -1.48 8.53 -14.20
N CYS A 299 -1.15 8.86 -15.45
CA CYS A 299 -0.60 10.17 -15.78
C CYS A 299 -1.64 11.31 -15.64
N LYS A 300 -2.90 11.07 -16.01
CA LYS A 300 -3.96 12.11 -16.05
C LYS A 300 -4.99 12.00 -14.94
N TRP A 301 -5.08 10.84 -14.30
CA TRP A 301 -6.09 10.55 -13.28
C TRP A 301 -5.87 11.25 -11.92
N PRO A 302 -4.65 11.29 -11.34
CA PRO A 302 -4.47 11.78 -9.99
C PRO A 302 -4.51 13.30 -9.95
N THR A 303 -5.22 13.81 -8.94
CA THR A 303 -5.16 15.23 -8.56
C THR A 303 -3.91 15.51 -7.74
N GLN A 304 -3.40 14.51 -7.01
CA GLN A 304 -2.16 14.61 -6.22
C GLN A 304 -1.30 13.35 -6.36
N LYS A 305 0.01 13.56 -6.55
CA LYS A 305 1.04 12.50 -6.48
C LYS A 305 1.84 12.64 -5.19
N VAL A 306 2.12 11.53 -4.52
CA VAL A 306 2.88 11.47 -3.27
C VAL A 306 3.96 10.40 -3.43
N TYR A 307 5.23 10.80 -3.31
CA TYR A 307 6.36 9.88 -3.43
C TYR A 307 6.82 9.44 -2.05
N VAL A 308 6.82 8.13 -1.81
CA VAL A 308 7.35 7.54 -0.57
C VAL A 308 8.85 7.39 -0.72
N GLN A 309 9.60 8.15 0.08
CA GLN A 309 11.05 8.23 0.00
C GLN A 309 11.77 7.20 0.88
N GLY A 310 11.08 6.43 1.73
CA GLY A 310 11.74 5.47 2.62
C GLY A 310 12.29 6.11 3.89
N PHE A 311 13.28 5.47 4.51
CA PHE A 311 13.88 5.95 5.76
C PHE A 311 15.01 6.95 5.51
N SER A 312 14.99 8.06 6.24
CA SER A 312 16.15 8.95 6.42
C SER A 312 17.22 8.31 7.33
N GLU A 313 18.40 8.89 7.37
CA GLU A 313 19.50 8.44 8.24
C GLU A 313 19.07 8.38 9.72
N GLU A 314 18.37 9.41 10.20
CA GLU A 314 17.82 9.47 11.55
C GLU A 314 16.80 8.34 11.78
N SER A 315 15.92 8.13 10.81
CA SER A 315 14.89 7.10 10.84
C SER A 315 15.46 5.68 10.89
N ILE A 316 16.54 5.42 10.14
CA ILE A 316 17.26 4.14 10.16
C ILE A 316 17.79 3.87 11.56
N ASN A 317 18.44 4.87 12.18
CA ASN A 317 18.98 4.75 13.53
C ASN A 317 17.89 4.48 14.57
N ILE A 318 16.77 5.20 14.50
CA ILE A 318 15.62 4.99 15.40
C ILE A 318 15.02 3.60 15.20
N TYR A 319 14.88 3.16 13.94
CA TYR A 319 14.37 1.83 13.60
C TYR A 319 15.22 0.74 14.24
N TYR A 320 16.54 0.76 14.03
CA TYR A 320 17.44 -0.26 14.58
C TYR A 320 17.48 -0.25 16.11
N GLN A 321 17.51 0.93 16.74
CA GLN A 321 17.42 1.03 18.20
C GLN A 321 16.11 0.44 18.75
N SER A 322 15.00 0.66 18.05
CA SER A 322 13.69 0.10 18.43
C SER A 322 13.66 -1.43 18.29
N MET A 323 14.26 -1.96 17.24
CA MET A 323 14.15 -3.37 16.85
C MET A 323 15.18 -4.27 17.52
N LEU A 324 16.44 -3.82 17.62
CA LEU A 324 17.55 -4.56 18.22
C LEU A 324 17.74 -4.21 19.70
N GLY A 325 17.04 -3.19 20.21
CA GLY A 325 17.25 -2.65 21.54
C GLY A 325 18.52 -1.81 21.64
N HIS A 326 18.99 -1.57 22.87
CA HIS A 326 20.22 -0.82 23.14
C HIS A 326 21.47 -1.71 23.16
N ASP A 327 21.51 -2.79 22.37
CA ASP A 327 22.73 -3.60 22.24
C ASP A 327 23.76 -2.81 21.40
N PRO A 328 24.84 -2.29 22.01
CA PRO A 328 25.79 -1.45 21.29
C PRO A 328 26.54 -2.22 20.20
N VAL A 329 26.71 -3.54 20.35
CA VAL A 329 27.48 -4.35 19.38
C VAL A 329 26.70 -4.51 18.07
N LEU A 330 25.41 -4.87 18.16
CA LEU A 330 24.58 -5.05 16.96
C LEU A 330 24.33 -3.72 16.23
N LEU A 331 24.13 -2.63 16.98
CA LEU A 331 23.98 -1.29 16.39
C LEU A 331 25.27 -0.82 15.71
N GLU A 332 26.43 -1.13 16.29
CA GLU A 332 27.74 -0.79 15.72
C GLU A 332 28.01 -1.57 14.42
N VAL A 333 27.59 -2.84 14.33
CA VAL A 333 27.70 -3.65 13.10
C VAL A 333 26.94 -3.01 11.93
N VAL A 334 25.69 -2.59 12.14
CA VAL A 334 24.91 -1.91 11.09
C VAL A 334 25.52 -0.55 10.74
N SER A 335 25.88 0.23 11.77
CA SER A 335 26.36 1.61 11.56
C SER A 335 27.70 1.67 10.84
N LYS A 336 28.57 0.66 11.02
CA LYS A 336 29.86 0.57 10.34
C LYS A 336 29.78 0.00 8.93
N ASN A 337 28.74 -0.76 8.62
CA ASN A 337 28.56 -1.36 7.30
C ASN A 337 27.74 -0.41 6.41
N GLN A 338 28.44 0.37 5.59
CA GLN A 338 27.85 1.42 4.77
C GLN A 338 26.86 0.86 3.74
N GLU A 339 27.09 -0.36 3.25
CA GLU A 339 26.22 -1.06 2.31
C GLU A 339 24.87 -1.42 2.97
N MET A 340 24.89 -2.02 4.17
CA MET A 340 23.67 -2.32 4.93
C MET A 340 22.91 -1.06 5.31
N PHE A 341 23.64 -0.02 5.73
CA PHE A 341 23.02 1.26 6.05
C PHE A 341 22.33 1.85 4.82
N SER A 342 22.97 1.80 3.64
CA SER A 342 22.41 2.27 2.38
C SER A 342 21.15 1.51 1.97
N LEU A 343 21.15 0.18 2.12
CA LEU A 343 20.00 -0.69 1.87
C LEU A 343 18.83 -0.38 2.80
N SER A 344 19.12 0.01 4.04
CA SER A 344 18.14 0.29 5.09
C SER A 344 17.29 1.52 4.81
N HIS A 345 17.67 2.35 3.84
CA HIS A 345 16.79 3.36 3.26
C HIS A 345 15.47 2.75 2.77
N VAL A 346 15.49 1.52 2.26
CA VAL A 346 14.29 0.74 1.94
C VAL A 346 13.87 -0.06 3.18
N PRO A 347 12.72 0.26 3.82
CA PRO A 347 12.31 -0.37 5.08
C PRO A 347 12.21 -1.90 5.04
N LEU A 348 11.84 -2.48 3.89
CA LEU A 348 11.84 -3.93 3.70
C LEU A 348 13.23 -4.54 3.93
N TYR A 349 14.30 -3.92 3.42
CA TYR A 349 15.66 -4.43 3.58
C TYR A 349 16.15 -4.22 5.02
N ALA A 350 15.83 -3.08 5.65
CA ALA A 350 16.12 -2.87 7.07
C ALA A 350 15.49 -3.99 7.94
N PHE A 351 14.24 -4.36 7.65
CA PHE A 351 13.55 -5.47 8.31
C PHE A 351 14.24 -6.82 8.08
N MET A 352 14.63 -7.11 6.84
CA MET A 352 15.35 -8.34 6.49
C MET A 352 16.69 -8.44 7.22
N ILE A 353 17.44 -7.34 7.32
CA ILE A 353 18.72 -7.28 8.04
C ILE A 353 18.52 -7.62 9.53
N VAL A 354 17.51 -7.04 10.18
CA VAL A 354 17.16 -7.35 11.58
C VAL A 354 16.84 -8.83 11.74
N ASP A 355 16.04 -9.41 10.84
CA ASP A 355 15.66 -10.83 10.91
C ASP A 355 16.88 -11.76 10.78
N LEU A 356 17.78 -11.44 9.84
CA LEU A 356 19.04 -12.17 9.66
C LEU A 356 20.00 -12.03 10.86
N MET A 357 20.05 -10.85 11.50
CA MET A 357 20.83 -10.62 12.72
C MET A 357 20.40 -11.52 13.86
N HIS A 358 19.09 -11.64 14.07
CA HIS A 358 18.53 -12.52 15.09
C HIS A 358 18.79 -14.00 14.78
N PHE A 359 18.82 -14.39 13.50
CA PHE A 359 18.98 -15.78 13.12
C PHE A 359 20.40 -16.34 13.34
N LYS A 360 21.46 -15.52 13.28
CA LYS A 360 22.86 -16.01 13.40
C LYS A 360 23.75 -15.31 14.44
N ASN A 361 23.15 -14.77 15.50
CA ASN A 361 23.89 -14.13 16.62
C ASN A 361 24.96 -13.12 16.15
N GLY A 362 24.69 -12.36 15.08
CA GLY A 362 25.57 -11.27 14.60
C GLY A 362 26.80 -11.66 13.77
N THR A 363 27.11 -12.95 13.56
CA THR A 363 28.38 -13.41 12.92
C THR A 363 28.42 -13.37 11.38
N ILE A 364 27.37 -12.92 10.69
CA ILE A 364 27.28 -12.96 9.21
C ILE A 364 27.92 -11.72 8.56
N PHE A 365 27.92 -10.58 9.25
CA PHE A 365 28.07 -9.27 8.61
C PHE A 365 29.52 -8.81 8.44
N ASP A 366 30.47 -9.75 8.43
CA ASP A 366 31.89 -9.50 8.17
C ASP A 366 32.19 -9.13 6.71
N HIS A 367 31.17 -9.19 5.83
CA HIS A 367 31.27 -8.87 4.41
C HIS A 367 29.97 -8.22 3.89
N PRO A 368 30.04 -7.40 2.84
CA PRO A 368 28.87 -6.77 2.24
C PRO A 368 27.95 -7.82 1.59
N HIS A 369 26.63 -7.66 1.78
CA HIS A 369 25.61 -8.54 1.22
C HIS A 369 24.79 -7.82 0.16
N THR A 370 24.58 -8.47 -0.98
CA THR A 370 23.65 -8.00 -2.01
C THR A 370 22.20 -8.25 -1.60
N VAL A 371 21.24 -7.62 -2.28
CA VAL A 371 19.82 -7.87 -2.02
C VAL A 371 19.51 -9.35 -2.26
N THR A 372 19.98 -9.91 -3.36
CA THR A 372 19.71 -11.31 -3.70
C THR A 372 20.27 -12.26 -2.64
N GLU A 373 21.47 -12.02 -2.13
CA GLU A 373 22.06 -12.85 -1.08
C GLU A 373 21.21 -12.83 0.21
N MET A 374 20.67 -11.67 0.59
CA MET A 374 19.73 -11.57 1.72
C MET A 374 18.47 -12.43 1.48
N TYR A 375 17.89 -12.40 0.27
CA TYR A 375 16.73 -13.23 -0.06
C TYR A 375 17.06 -14.72 -0.04
N ILE A 376 18.24 -15.15 -0.52
CA ILE A 376 18.70 -16.55 -0.42
C ILE A 376 18.79 -16.97 1.05
N HIS A 377 19.35 -16.12 1.91
CA HIS A 377 19.47 -16.43 3.33
C HIS A 377 18.12 -16.52 4.04
N ILE A 378 17.18 -15.60 3.77
CA ILE A 378 15.83 -15.68 4.31
C ILE A 378 15.10 -16.91 3.79
N PHE A 379 15.24 -17.20 2.49
CA PHE A 379 14.69 -18.42 1.89
C PHE A 379 15.16 -19.67 2.64
N ARG A 380 16.47 -19.81 2.84
CA ARG A 380 17.06 -20.94 3.54
C ARG A 380 16.67 -21.00 5.03
N ALA A 381 16.69 -19.86 5.72
CA ALA A 381 16.35 -19.76 7.15
C ALA A 381 14.90 -20.14 7.43
N ALA A 382 13.97 -19.77 6.53
CA ALA A 382 12.56 -20.10 6.72
C ALA A 382 12.23 -21.57 6.43
N MET A 383 13.14 -22.31 5.77
CA MET A 383 12.94 -23.73 5.44
C MET A 383 13.27 -24.67 6.61
N LYS A 384 14.20 -24.31 7.50
CA LYS A 384 14.53 -25.14 8.67
C LYS A 384 15.21 -24.31 9.77
N LYS A 385 14.91 -24.63 11.03
CA LYS A 385 15.58 -24.01 12.20
C LYS A 385 17.04 -24.45 12.37
N ASP A 386 17.40 -25.63 11.86
CA ASP A 386 18.76 -26.16 11.94
C ASP A 386 19.50 -25.97 10.61
N ILE A 387 20.59 -25.20 10.65
CA ILE A 387 21.34 -24.73 9.47
C ILE A 387 22.11 -25.87 8.81
N GLU A 388 22.55 -26.86 9.58
CA GLU A 388 23.48 -27.90 9.11
C GLU A 388 22.82 -28.88 8.13
N GLU A 389 21.48 -29.03 8.20
CA GLU A 389 20.72 -29.97 7.38
C GLU A 389 19.80 -29.30 6.34
N ILE A 390 19.92 -27.99 6.10
CA ILE A 390 19.04 -27.25 5.18
C ILE A 390 19.14 -27.81 3.75
N ASP A 391 20.34 -28.13 3.28
CA ASP A 391 20.55 -28.61 1.90
C ASP A 391 19.92 -29.98 1.66
N GLU A 392 19.89 -30.85 2.66
CA GLU A 392 19.25 -32.17 2.58
C GLU A 392 17.74 -32.00 2.56
N TYR A 393 17.20 -31.19 3.46
CA TYR A 393 15.77 -30.88 3.49
C TYR A 393 15.29 -30.26 2.16
N LEU A 394 16.00 -29.28 1.62
CA LEU A 394 15.66 -28.65 0.34
C LEU A 394 15.65 -29.64 -0.83
N LYS A 395 16.48 -30.70 -0.79
CA LYS A 395 16.44 -31.77 -1.78
C LYS A 395 15.18 -32.62 -1.63
N ASP A 396 14.78 -32.92 -0.40
CA ASP A 396 13.58 -33.73 -0.12
C ASP A 396 12.29 -33.03 -0.57
N ILE A 397 12.22 -31.70 -0.41
CA ILE A 397 11.05 -30.91 -0.81
C ILE A 397 11.19 -30.23 -2.18
N LYS A 398 12.19 -30.63 -2.98
CA LYS A 398 12.57 -29.95 -4.23
C LYS A 398 11.40 -29.76 -5.20
N ASP A 399 10.56 -30.78 -5.38
CA ASP A 399 9.42 -30.71 -6.30
C ASP A 399 8.37 -29.68 -5.87
N GLN A 400 8.15 -29.55 -4.55
CA GLN A 400 7.22 -28.55 -4.01
C GLN A 400 7.77 -27.13 -4.17
N VAL A 401 9.07 -26.95 -3.92
CA VAL A 401 9.77 -25.68 -4.14
C VAL A 401 9.74 -25.32 -5.62
N TYR A 402 9.97 -26.27 -6.52
CA TYR A 402 9.93 -26.06 -7.97
C TYR A 402 8.54 -25.62 -8.45
N SER A 403 7.48 -26.27 -7.97
CA SER A 403 6.11 -25.85 -8.29
C SER A 403 5.83 -24.41 -7.83
N LEU A 404 6.35 -24.01 -6.66
CA LEU A 404 6.23 -22.63 -6.20
C LEU A 404 6.98 -21.64 -7.11
N MET A 405 8.20 -21.99 -7.53
CA MET A 405 9.02 -21.19 -8.46
C MET A 405 8.31 -21.00 -9.81
N GLU A 406 7.78 -22.07 -10.40
CA GLU A 406 7.08 -22.05 -11.69
C GLU A 406 5.81 -21.18 -11.65
N ASN A 407 5.03 -21.33 -10.59
CA ASN A 407 3.84 -20.50 -10.36
C ASN A 407 4.22 -19.02 -10.19
N ALA A 408 5.31 -18.73 -9.47
CA ALA A 408 5.81 -17.36 -9.30
C ALA A 408 6.21 -16.74 -10.63
N PHE A 409 6.94 -17.47 -11.48
CA PHE A 409 7.33 -17.01 -12.81
C PHE A 409 6.11 -16.76 -13.70
N SER A 410 5.18 -17.71 -13.76
CA SER A 410 3.98 -17.63 -14.59
C SER A 410 3.08 -16.44 -14.20
N ALA A 411 2.85 -16.25 -12.89
CA ALA A 411 2.08 -15.12 -12.39
C ALA A 411 2.77 -13.78 -12.66
N THR A 412 4.09 -13.71 -12.46
CA THR A 412 4.86 -12.50 -12.77
C THR A 412 4.76 -12.16 -14.25
N MET A 413 4.94 -13.13 -15.15
CA MET A 413 4.76 -12.93 -16.59
C MET A 413 3.37 -12.39 -16.95
N GLN A 414 2.32 -12.86 -16.28
CA GLN A 414 0.94 -12.44 -16.52
C GLN A 414 0.54 -11.11 -15.85
N LYS A 415 1.46 -10.46 -15.12
CA LYS A 415 1.17 -9.29 -14.26
C LYS A 415 0.07 -9.58 -13.25
N THR A 416 0.06 -10.78 -12.69
CA THR A 416 -0.89 -11.20 -11.66
C THR A 416 -0.15 -11.57 -10.39
N LEU A 417 -0.84 -11.40 -9.26
CA LEU A 417 -0.41 -12.05 -8.04
C LEU A 417 -0.49 -13.56 -8.23
N ASN A 418 0.52 -14.26 -7.74
CA ASN A 418 0.53 -15.70 -7.73
C ASN A 418 -0.53 -16.23 -6.75
N VAL A 419 -1.73 -16.48 -7.22
CA VAL A 419 -2.85 -17.01 -6.43
C VAL A 419 -2.87 -18.54 -6.61
N ILE A 420 -2.14 -19.25 -5.74
CA ILE A 420 -2.06 -20.72 -5.77
C ILE A 420 -3.20 -21.29 -4.92
N ARG A 421 -3.93 -22.29 -5.42
CA ARG A 421 -4.81 -23.09 -4.54
C ARG A 421 -3.95 -23.88 -3.56
N CYS A 422 -4.09 -23.56 -2.28
CA CYS A 422 -3.18 -24.09 -1.28
C CYS A 422 -3.65 -25.46 -0.77
N ASN A 423 -2.84 -26.49 -1.00
CA ASN A 423 -3.09 -27.85 -0.52
C ASN A 423 -2.48 -28.11 0.88
N GLY A 424 -2.00 -27.07 1.57
CA GLY A 424 -1.55 -27.15 2.97
C GLY A 424 -0.14 -27.68 3.18
N THR A 425 0.82 -27.38 2.29
CA THR A 425 2.24 -27.74 2.50
C THR A 425 2.98 -26.69 3.36
N ASP A 426 3.99 -27.13 4.12
CA ASP A 426 4.72 -26.30 5.09
C ASP A 426 5.43 -25.08 4.46
N ILE A 427 5.87 -25.19 3.21
CA ILE A 427 6.55 -24.13 2.44
C ILE A 427 5.67 -22.87 2.33
N CYS A 428 4.34 -23.05 2.29
CA CYS A 428 3.39 -21.97 2.12
C CYS A 428 3.37 -21.01 3.32
N HIS A 429 3.68 -21.47 4.53
CA HIS A 429 3.52 -20.63 5.73
C HIS A 429 4.61 -19.57 5.88
N ALA A 430 5.80 -19.79 5.32
CA ALA A 430 6.94 -18.87 5.42
C ALA A 430 6.83 -17.67 4.46
N PHE A 431 6.44 -17.91 3.20
CA PHE A 431 6.50 -16.91 2.14
C PHE A 431 5.14 -16.44 1.64
N LEU A 432 4.07 -17.16 2.01
CA LEU A 432 2.73 -16.89 1.50
C LEU A 432 1.79 -16.42 2.63
N LYS A 433 0.88 -15.52 2.25
CA LYS A 433 -0.34 -15.21 3.00
C LYS A 433 -1.47 -16.10 2.50
N MET A 434 -2.30 -16.56 3.44
CA MET A 434 -3.53 -17.29 3.14
C MET A 434 -4.66 -16.30 2.88
N ILE A 435 -5.38 -16.50 1.77
CA ILE A 435 -6.54 -15.71 1.37
C ILE A 435 -7.71 -16.68 1.27
N THR A 436 -8.64 -16.62 2.23
CA THR A 436 -9.82 -17.47 2.24
C THR A 436 -11.01 -16.71 1.66
N ILE A 437 -11.55 -17.20 0.54
CA ILE A 437 -12.76 -16.66 -0.08
C ILE A 437 -13.91 -17.61 0.23
N ARG A 438 -15.07 -17.04 0.58
CA ARG A 438 -16.31 -17.82 0.73
C ARG A 438 -17.01 -17.88 -0.63
N ASP A 439 -16.93 -19.03 -1.30
CA ASP A 439 -17.59 -19.22 -2.60
C ASP A 439 -19.10 -19.48 -2.44
N SER A 440 -19.53 -20.03 -1.30
CA SER A 440 -20.94 -20.26 -0.99
C SER A 440 -21.18 -20.27 0.53
N PRO A 441 -22.44 -20.26 1.02
CA PRO A 441 -22.72 -20.35 2.45
C PRO A 441 -22.09 -21.56 3.16
N THR A 442 -21.74 -22.60 2.39
CA THR A 442 -21.19 -23.87 2.90
C THR A 442 -19.80 -24.20 2.37
N SER A 443 -19.18 -23.34 1.55
CA SER A 443 -17.87 -23.61 0.96
C SER A 443 -16.95 -22.39 0.98
N THR A 444 -15.70 -22.64 1.31
CA THR A 444 -14.62 -21.66 1.27
C THR A 444 -13.44 -22.24 0.50
N THR A 445 -12.91 -21.48 -0.45
CA THR A 445 -11.65 -21.81 -1.13
C THR A 445 -10.54 -20.96 -0.55
N THR A 446 -9.46 -21.62 -0.13
CA THR A 446 -8.26 -20.94 0.37
C THR A 446 -7.20 -20.89 -0.72
N TYR A 447 -6.75 -19.69 -1.00
CA TYR A 447 -5.66 -19.38 -1.90
C TYR A 447 -4.44 -18.93 -1.10
N CYS A 448 -3.27 -19.01 -1.72
CA CYS A 448 -2.02 -18.48 -1.23
C CYS A 448 -1.50 -17.43 -2.18
N ALA A 449 -0.96 -16.33 -1.65
CA ALA A 449 -0.23 -15.32 -2.40
C ALA A 449 1.06 -14.95 -1.67
N PHE A 450 2.11 -14.52 -2.38
CA PHE A 450 3.34 -14.08 -1.74
C PHE A 450 3.10 -12.89 -0.79
N LEU A 451 3.87 -12.85 0.31
CA LEU A 451 3.79 -11.77 1.30
C LEU A 451 4.17 -10.41 0.71
N HIS A 452 5.06 -10.40 -0.26
CA HIS A 452 5.49 -9.21 -0.97
C HIS A 452 5.88 -9.56 -2.41
N ASN A 453 5.64 -8.65 -3.35
CA ASN A 453 5.86 -8.89 -4.78
C ASN A 453 7.34 -9.16 -5.12
N THR A 454 8.29 -8.62 -4.35
CA THR A 454 9.72 -8.95 -4.50
C THR A 454 10.04 -10.40 -4.17
N MET A 455 9.27 -11.04 -3.28
CA MET A 455 9.42 -12.47 -3.03
C MET A 455 8.94 -13.27 -4.25
N GLN A 456 7.84 -12.85 -4.88
CA GLN A 456 7.39 -13.45 -6.14
C GLN A 456 8.45 -13.31 -7.25
N GLU A 457 9.05 -12.12 -7.38
CA GLU A 457 10.13 -11.85 -8.34
C GLU A 457 11.38 -12.69 -8.07
N PHE A 458 11.76 -12.86 -6.80
CA PHE A 458 12.87 -13.72 -6.39
C PHE A 458 12.62 -15.20 -6.76
N PHE A 459 11.43 -15.73 -6.45
CA PHE A 459 11.08 -17.10 -6.83
C PHE A 459 10.96 -17.27 -8.36
N ALA A 460 10.52 -16.24 -9.09
CA ALA A 460 10.54 -16.24 -10.55
C ALA A 460 11.98 -16.28 -11.10
N ALA A 461 12.92 -15.57 -10.47
CA ALA A 461 14.33 -15.61 -10.85
C ALA A 461 14.96 -16.99 -10.56
N LEU A 462 14.61 -17.62 -9.44
CA LEU A 462 15.01 -19.00 -9.14
C LEU A 462 14.50 -19.99 -10.19
N TRP A 463 13.28 -19.79 -10.71
CA TRP A 463 12.77 -20.61 -11.81
C TRP A 463 13.61 -20.42 -13.09
N LEU A 464 13.93 -19.17 -13.45
CA LEU A 464 14.77 -18.85 -14.62
C LEU A 464 16.18 -19.43 -14.50
N LEU A 465 16.75 -19.49 -13.30
CA LEU A 465 18.04 -20.14 -13.05
C LEU A 465 18.03 -21.62 -13.48
N GLY A 466 16.89 -22.30 -13.28
CA GLY A 466 16.65 -23.67 -13.72
C GLY A 466 16.33 -23.82 -15.21
N HIS A 467 15.93 -22.74 -15.89
CA HIS A 467 15.46 -22.74 -17.29
C HIS A 467 16.16 -21.65 -18.11
N PRO A 468 17.47 -21.81 -18.39
CA PRO A 468 18.26 -20.79 -19.07
C PRO A 468 17.70 -20.40 -20.45
N ASP A 469 17.01 -21.33 -21.13
CA ASP A 469 16.40 -21.10 -22.45
C ASP A 469 15.30 -20.01 -22.42
N GLU A 470 14.63 -19.80 -21.29
CA GLU A 470 13.60 -18.76 -21.15
C GLU A 470 14.17 -17.38 -20.84
N ILE A 471 15.45 -17.28 -20.43
CA ILE A 471 16.08 -16.00 -20.06
C ILE A 471 16.09 -15.04 -21.26
N GLU A 472 16.39 -15.54 -22.47
CA GLU A 472 16.41 -14.71 -23.67
C GLU A 472 15.03 -14.11 -23.98
N ARG A 473 13.96 -14.89 -23.82
CA ARG A 473 12.59 -14.41 -23.97
C ARG A 473 12.27 -13.30 -22.96
N VAL A 474 12.69 -13.44 -21.71
CA VAL A 474 12.48 -12.43 -20.67
C VAL A 474 13.24 -11.14 -20.98
N LEU A 475 14.51 -11.25 -21.40
CA LEU A 475 15.32 -10.08 -21.79
C LEU A 475 14.70 -9.30 -22.96
N GLN A 476 14.09 -10.01 -23.91
CA GLN A 476 13.41 -9.38 -25.04
C GLN A 476 12.08 -8.74 -24.62
N CYS A 477 11.23 -9.45 -23.87
CA CYS A 477 9.91 -8.93 -23.53
C CYS A 477 10.00 -7.77 -22.53
N CYS A 478 10.97 -7.77 -21.60
CA CYS A 478 11.11 -6.72 -20.58
C CYS A 478 11.53 -5.35 -21.14
N GLN A 479 11.80 -5.25 -22.43
CA GLN A 479 11.98 -4.00 -23.16
C GLN A 479 10.65 -3.37 -23.61
N THR A 480 9.57 -4.16 -23.63
CA THR A 480 8.23 -3.67 -24.02
C THR A 480 7.48 -3.07 -22.85
N GLU A 481 6.65 -2.05 -23.09
CA GLU A 481 5.75 -1.48 -22.06
C GLU A 481 4.82 -2.53 -21.42
N GLU A 482 4.42 -3.54 -22.21
CA GLU A 482 3.57 -4.61 -21.72
C GLU A 482 4.29 -5.52 -20.71
N HIS A 483 5.60 -5.70 -20.80
CA HIS A 483 6.33 -6.61 -19.90
C HIS A 483 7.49 -5.97 -19.13
N LYS A 484 7.57 -4.64 -19.09
CA LYS A 484 8.62 -3.89 -18.38
C LYS A 484 8.79 -4.27 -16.90
N HIS A 485 7.72 -4.72 -16.24
CA HIS A 485 7.76 -5.19 -14.86
C HIS A 485 8.67 -6.42 -14.66
N MET A 486 8.93 -7.19 -15.72
CA MET A 486 9.86 -8.32 -15.68
C MET A 486 11.31 -7.89 -15.40
N ARG A 487 11.65 -6.61 -15.59
CA ARG A 487 12.97 -6.07 -15.22
C ARG A 487 13.30 -6.30 -13.75
N HIS A 488 12.32 -6.36 -12.85
CA HIS A 488 12.57 -6.62 -11.42
C HIS A 488 13.06 -8.04 -11.12
N VAL A 489 12.82 -9.00 -12.01
CA VAL A 489 13.28 -10.40 -11.86
C VAL A 489 14.78 -10.51 -12.15
N LEU A 490 15.30 -9.64 -13.03
CA LEU A 490 16.64 -9.78 -13.57
C LEU A 490 17.76 -9.46 -12.57
N PRO A 491 17.71 -8.40 -11.73
CA PRO A 491 18.69 -8.21 -10.66
C PRO A 491 18.82 -9.44 -9.74
N PHE A 492 17.70 -10.07 -9.38
CA PHE A 492 17.71 -11.33 -8.65
C PHE A 492 18.41 -12.44 -9.44
N LEU A 493 18.09 -12.60 -10.73
CA LEU A 493 18.74 -13.61 -11.57
C LEU A 493 20.27 -13.40 -11.65
N PHE A 494 20.73 -12.15 -11.80
CA PHE A 494 22.16 -11.82 -11.79
C PHE A 494 22.81 -12.15 -10.44
N GLY A 495 22.15 -11.85 -9.32
CA GLY A 495 22.66 -12.20 -8.00
C GLY A 495 22.71 -13.71 -7.75
N LEU A 496 21.72 -14.47 -8.22
CA LEU A 496 21.69 -15.93 -8.14
C LEU A 496 22.84 -16.57 -8.95
N LEU A 497 23.27 -15.90 -10.02
CA LEU A 497 24.40 -16.30 -10.89
C LEU A 497 25.78 -15.88 -10.35
N GLY A 498 25.81 -15.13 -9.25
CA GLY A 498 27.05 -14.70 -8.58
C GLY A 498 27.81 -15.88 -7.97
N GLU A 499 29.13 -15.88 -8.11
CA GLU A 499 29.99 -17.02 -7.73
C GLU A 499 29.87 -17.40 -6.24
N HIS A 500 29.72 -16.40 -5.37
CA HIS A 500 29.57 -16.57 -3.92
C HIS A 500 28.27 -17.28 -3.51
N ASN A 501 27.22 -17.21 -4.35
CA ASN A 501 25.90 -17.78 -4.10
C ASN A 501 25.75 -19.21 -4.62
N ILE A 502 26.62 -19.68 -5.52
CA ILE A 502 26.56 -21.02 -6.11
C ILE A 502 26.47 -22.10 -5.02
N ARG A 503 27.30 -21.98 -3.97
CA ARG A 503 27.33 -22.94 -2.85
C ARG A 503 26.00 -23.03 -2.09
N LEU A 504 25.20 -21.96 -2.08
CA LEU A 504 23.92 -21.86 -1.37
C LEU A 504 22.76 -22.39 -2.22
N LEU A 505 22.95 -22.56 -3.53
CA LEU A 505 21.91 -22.91 -4.49
C LEU A 505 22.12 -24.26 -5.16
N LYS A 506 23.30 -24.88 -5.00
CA LYS A 506 23.66 -26.17 -5.60
C LYS A 506 22.71 -27.33 -5.29
N CYS A 507 21.93 -27.23 -4.21
CA CYS A 507 20.90 -28.23 -3.87
C CYS A 507 19.67 -28.13 -4.78
N LEU A 508 19.41 -26.98 -5.39
CA LEU A 508 18.29 -26.72 -6.30
C LEU A 508 18.71 -26.86 -7.76
N VAL A 509 19.82 -26.22 -8.17
CA VAL A 509 20.31 -26.17 -9.56
C VAL A 509 21.79 -26.61 -9.62
N PRO A 510 22.21 -27.43 -10.60
CA PRO A 510 23.61 -27.87 -10.73
C PRO A 510 24.60 -26.71 -10.90
N GLU A 511 25.77 -26.79 -10.26
CA GLU A 511 26.78 -25.72 -10.30
C GLU A 511 27.28 -25.40 -11.71
N ASP A 512 27.49 -26.42 -12.54
CA ASP A 512 27.97 -26.24 -13.92
C ASP A 512 26.94 -25.47 -14.78
N GLN A 513 25.65 -25.72 -14.55
CA GLN A 513 24.58 -24.97 -15.21
C GLN A 513 24.62 -23.50 -14.80
N ILE A 514 24.75 -23.20 -13.51
CA ILE A 514 24.82 -21.81 -13.01
C ILE A 514 26.01 -21.09 -13.63
N LYS A 515 27.20 -21.71 -13.64
CA LYS A 515 28.42 -21.12 -14.23
C LYS A 515 28.27 -20.85 -15.72
N ASN A 516 27.77 -21.83 -16.49
CA ASN A 516 27.57 -21.70 -17.93
C ASN A 516 26.57 -20.58 -18.25
N THR A 517 25.45 -20.50 -17.51
CA THR A 517 24.45 -19.46 -17.68
C THR A 517 25.01 -18.08 -17.30
N SER A 518 25.80 -17.98 -16.22
CA SER A 518 26.45 -16.74 -15.79
C SER A 518 27.39 -16.18 -16.85
N ASP A 519 28.25 -17.02 -17.42
CA ASP A 519 29.19 -16.65 -18.48
C ASP A 519 28.47 -16.19 -19.76
N TRP A 520 27.41 -16.91 -20.15
CA TRP A 520 26.60 -16.55 -21.31
C TRP A 520 25.83 -15.24 -21.08
N LEU A 521 25.13 -15.12 -19.95
CA LEU A 521 24.30 -13.95 -19.64
C LEU A 521 25.15 -12.69 -19.46
N SER A 522 26.34 -12.80 -18.85
CA SER A 522 27.28 -11.68 -18.73
C SER A 522 27.66 -11.13 -20.10
N LYS A 523 27.94 -12.00 -21.09
CA LYS A 523 28.22 -11.55 -22.47
C LYS A 523 26.97 -10.93 -23.11
N LYS A 524 25.80 -11.56 -22.93
CA LYS A 524 24.53 -11.08 -23.48
C LYS A 524 24.14 -9.71 -22.92
N LEU A 525 24.33 -9.47 -21.62
CA LEU A 525 24.13 -8.17 -20.96
C LEU A 525 25.01 -7.11 -21.64
N LEU A 526 26.30 -7.42 -21.78
CA LEU A 526 27.24 -6.54 -22.45
C LEU A 526 26.87 -6.31 -23.91
N ASP A 527 26.25 -7.25 -24.62
CA ASP A 527 25.89 -7.08 -26.04
C ASP A 527 24.55 -6.38 -26.26
N THR A 528 23.60 -6.55 -25.34
CA THR A 528 22.20 -6.09 -25.51
C THR A 528 22.01 -4.64 -25.05
N PHE A 529 22.69 -4.22 -23.98
CA PHE A 529 22.37 -2.97 -23.31
C PHE A 529 23.23 -1.73 -23.67
N PRO A 530 24.45 -1.79 -24.24
CA PRO A 530 25.23 -0.57 -24.49
C PRO A 530 24.97 -0.03 -25.90
N GLN A 531 23.82 0.63 -26.09
CA GLN A 531 23.69 1.66 -27.11
C GLN A 531 23.44 3.00 -26.41
N PRO A 532 24.49 3.77 -26.08
CA PRO A 532 24.40 5.00 -25.29
C PRO A 532 23.61 6.15 -25.96
N GLN A 533 22.94 5.90 -27.08
CA GLN A 533 22.10 6.87 -27.81
C GLN A 533 20.62 6.48 -27.88
N SER A 534 20.19 5.40 -27.21
CA SER A 534 18.77 5.07 -27.11
C SER A 534 18.16 5.66 -25.84
N GLU A 535 17.03 6.35 -25.97
CA GLU A 535 16.21 6.86 -24.84
C GLU A 535 15.78 5.74 -23.84
N GLU A 536 15.93 4.46 -24.21
CA GLU A 536 15.54 3.29 -23.40
C GLU A 536 16.67 2.70 -22.51
N PHE A 537 17.89 3.27 -22.55
CA PHE A 537 19.02 2.73 -21.79
C PHE A 537 19.01 3.19 -20.32
N ASP A 538 18.66 2.28 -19.41
CA ASP A 538 18.68 2.53 -17.97
C ASP A 538 20.03 2.11 -17.35
N LEU A 539 20.93 3.08 -17.21
CA LEU A 539 22.28 2.85 -16.68
C LEU A 539 22.25 2.33 -15.23
N LEU A 540 21.40 2.91 -14.38
CA LEU A 540 21.31 2.52 -12.97
C LEU A 540 20.81 1.08 -12.82
N TYR A 541 19.87 0.67 -13.66
CA TYR A 541 19.40 -0.71 -13.71
C TYR A 541 20.52 -1.69 -14.10
N VAL A 542 21.37 -1.35 -15.07
CA VAL A 542 22.52 -2.19 -15.44
C VAL A 542 23.56 -2.22 -14.31
N CYS A 543 23.84 -1.08 -13.68
CA CYS A 543 24.70 -1.02 -12.50
C CYS A 543 24.17 -1.90 -11.36
N GLN A 544 22.85 -1.92 -11.13
CA GLN A 544 22.23 -2.81 -10.15
C GLN A 544 22.44 -4.29 -10.51
N CYS A 545 22.26 -4.68 -11.77
CA CYS A 545 22.49 -6.06 -12.22
C CYS A 545 23.96 -6.48 -12.02
N LEU A 546 24.91 -5.59 -12.34
CA LEU A 546 26.34 -5.82 -12.14
C LEU A 546 26.72 -5.90 -10.66
N TYR A 547 26.11 -5.04 -9.83
CA TYR A 547 26.24 -5.09 -8.38
C TYR A 547 25.72 -6.40 -7.81
N GLU A 548 24.55 -6.88 -8.22
CA GLU A 548 24.04 -8.18 -7.75
C GLU A 548 24.95 -9.33 -8.20
N LEU A 549 25.44 -9.31 -9.45
CA LEU A 549 26.33 -10.36 -9.99
C LEU A 549 27.69 -10.46 -9.26
N GLN A 550 28.18 -9.35 -8.70
CA GLN A 550 29.48 -9.25 -8.02
C GLN A 550 30.67 -9.76 -8.86
N SER A 551 30.65 -9.54 -10.18
CA SER A 551 31.75 -9.94 -11.10
C SER A 551 32.61 -8.75 -11.50
N THR A 552 33.81 -8.64 -10.91
CA THR A 552 34.82 -7.63 -11.30
C THR A 552 35.13 -7.69 -12.79
N LYS A 553 35.26 -8.90 -13.36
CA LYS A 553 35.56 -9.09 -14.79
C LYS A 553 34.46 -8.48 -15.67
N THR A 554 33.20 -8.73 -15.34
CA THR A 554 32.05 -8.20 -16.11
C THR A 554 31.96 -6.69 -15.98
N CYS A 555 32.18 -6.13 -14.78
CA CYS A 555 32.22 -4.67 -14.55
C CYS A 555 33.31 -3.98 -15.37
N VAL A 556 34.53 -4.52 -15.39
CA VAL A 556 35.64 -3.96 -16.20
C VAL A 556 35.30 -4.00 -17.69
N MET A 557 34.70 -5.08 -18.18
CA MET A 557 34.27 -5.17 -19.58
C MET A 557 33.16 -4.15 -19.91
N PHE A 558 32.22 -3.95 -18.99
CA PHE A 558 31.15 -2.96 -19.11
C PHE A 558 31.72 -1.53 -19.22
N LEU A 559 32.59 -1.13 -18.28
CA LEU A 559 33.19 0.20 -18.27
C LEU A 559 33.99 0.48 -19.55
N LYS A 560 34.75 -0.50 -20.05
CA LYS A 560 35.46 -0.40 -21.33
C LYS A 560 34.51 -0.17 -22.50
N LYS A 561 33.37 -0.87 -22.52
CA LYS A 561 32.35 -0.73 -23.57
C LYS A 561 31.66 0.64 -23.53
N MET A 562 31.54 1.23 -22.34
CA MET A 562 31.07 2.61 -22.13
C MET A 562 32.16 3.68 -22.31
N ASN A 563 33.35 3.33 -22.80
CA ASN A 563 34.51 4.23 -22.91
C ASN A 563 34.89 4.94 -21.59
N HIS A 564 34.50 4.35 -20.45
CA HIS A 564 34.60 4.92 -19.11
C HIS A 564 33.90 6.28 -18.99
N GLN A 565 32.72 6.42 -19.59
CA GLN A 565 31.83 7.58 -19.46
C GLN A 565 30.47 7.10 -18.99
N LEU A 566 30.03 7.63 -17.85
CA LEU A 566 28.73 7.35 -17.25
C LEU A 566 27.99 8.68 -17.11
N ASP A 567 26.84 8.78 -17.75
CA ASP A 567 25.98 9.96 -17.74
C ASP A 567 24.66 9.60 -17.06
N LEU A 568 24.26 10.42 -16.09
CA LEU A 568 23.08 10.19 -15.26
C LEU A 568 22.23 11.45 -15.22
N GLU A 569 20.96 11.28 -15.54
CA GLU A 569 19.95 12.35 -15.60
C GLU A 569 18.79 12.08 -14.62
N VAL A 570 19.02 11.25 -13.60
CA VAL A 570 17.97 10.80 -12.65
C VAL A 570 18.49 10.82 -11.22
N ASP A 571 17.62 11.19 -10.28
CA ASP A 571 17.93 11.19 -8.85
C ASP A 571 18.32 9.80 -8.35
N LEU A 572 19.33 9.75 -7.47
CA LEU A 572 19.87 8.50 -6.93
C LEU A 572 19.51 8.33 -5.46
N ASP A 573 18.93 7.18 -5.15
CA ASP A 573 18.84 6.74 -3.76
C ASP A 573 20.18 6.18 -3.26
N PRO A 574 20.37 6.02 -1.93
CA PRO A 574 21.61 5.51 -1.36
C PRO A 574 22.03 4.12 -1.88
N HIS A 575 21.08 3.23 -2.17
CA HIS A 575 21.37 1.89 -2.67
C HIS A 575 21.82 1.91 -4.13
N GLN A 576 21.23 2.77 -4.96
CA GLN A 576 21.70 3.03 -6.33
C GLN A 576 23.12 3.62 -6.33
N CYS A 577 23.43 4.51 -5.39
CA CYS A 577 24.79 5.01 -5.19
C CYS A 577 25.76 3.87 -4.85
N CYS A 578 25.35 2.90 -4.03
CA CYS A 578 26.15 1.72 -3.71
C CYS A 578 26.45 0.88 -4.95
N ALA A 579 25.43 0.58 -5.77
CA ALA A 579 25.62 -0.18 -7.01
C ALA A 579 26.54 0.54 -8.01
N LEU A 580 26.34 1.85 -8.19
CA LEU A 580 27.16 2.69 -9.07
C LEU A 580 28.62 2.76 -8.57
N SER A 581 28.81 3.04 -7.29
CA SER A 581 30.13 3.10 -6.65
C SER A 581 30.87 1.77 -6.76
N TYR A 582 30.18 0.65 -6.55
CA TYR A 582 30.74 -0.68 -6.77
C TYR A 582 31.27 -0.84 -8.20
N VAL A 583 30.46 -0.53 -9.23
CA VAL A 583 30.88 -0.67 -10.63
C VAL A 583 32.09 0.22 -10.94
N ILE A 584 32.05 1.50 -10.53
CA ILE A 584 33.17 2.45 -10.73
C ILE A 584 34.43 1.97 -10.02
N SER A 585 34.31 1.45 -8.80
CA SER A 585 35.44 0.97 -8.01
C SER A 585 36.18 -0.21 -8.67
N GLN A 586 35.53 -0.96 -9.57
CA GLN A 586 36.16 -2.04 -10.34
C GLN A 586 37.07 -1.53 -11.47
N SER A 587 37.05 -0.23 -11.80
CA SER A 587 37.92 0.31 -12.84
C SER A 587 39.39 0.19 -12.43
N THR A 588 40.20 -0.44 -13.27
CA THR A 588 41.63 -0.70 -13.00
C THR A 588 42.58 0.03 -13.94
N ASP A 589 42.07 0.50 -15.09
CA ASP A 589 42.88 1.02 -16.20
C ASP A 589 42.68 2.51 -16.48
N LYS A 590 41.50 3.06 -16.19
CA LYS A 590 41.18 4.46 -16.49
C LYS A 590 40.18 5.03 -15.49
N LYS A 591 40.33 6.30 -15.15
CA LYS A 591 39.31 7.03 -14.38
C LYS A 591 38.01 7.14 -15.16
N VAL A 592 36.91 6.83 -14.50
CA VAL A 592 35.55 6.92 -15.04
C VAL A 592 35.10 8.37 -15.01
N TYR A 593 34.72 8.90 -16.17
CA TYR A 593 34.02 10.17 -16.25
C TYR A 593 32.59 9.96 -15.76
N LEU A 594 32.18 10.73 -14.76
CA LEU A 594 30.85 10.64 -14.17
C LEU A 594 30.19 12.01 -14.22
N ASN A 595 29.11 12.13 -14.98
CA ASN A 595 28.25 13.31 -15.00
C ASN A 595 27.09 13.13 -14.00
N LEU A 596 26.91 14.10 -13.10
CA LEU A 596 25.84 14.15 -12.10
C LEU A 596 25.18 15.54 -12.06
N GLU A 597 25.36 16.38 -13.09
CA GLU A 597 24.91 17.78 -13.08
C GLU A 597 23.39 17.91 -12.81
N ASP A 598 22.59 16.97 -13.30
CA ASP A 598 21.12 16.96 -13.18
C ASP A 598 20.59 15.92 -12.16
N CYS A 599 21.43 15.47 -11.23
CA CYS A 599 21.06 14.45 -10.22
C CYS A 599 20.96 15.05 -8.80
N ASN A 600 19.87 14.76 -8.07
CA ASN A 600 19.86 14.91 -6.62
C ASN A 600 20.38 13.64 -5.93
N ILE A 601 21.34 13.82 -5.03
CA ILE A 601 21.92 12.76 -4.21
C ILE A 601 21.90 13.22 -2.75
N SER A 602 21.37 12.38 -1.87
CA SER A 602 21.36 12.64 -0.43
C SER A 602 22.76 12.50 0.18
N ASP A 603 22.99 13.09 1.36
CA ASP A 603 24.29 12.99 2.06
C ASP A 603 24.78 11.53 2.23
N PRO A 604 23.94 10.55 2.61
CA PRO A 604 24.35 9.14 2.64
C PRO A 604 24.81 8.61 1.28
N GLY A 605 24.10 8.99 0.19
CA GLY A 605 24.49 8.63 -1.17
C GLY A 605 25.82 9.24 -1.58
N MET A 606 26.05 10.51 -1.25
CA MET A 606 27.31 11.20 -1.51
C MET A 606 28.48 10.59 -0.76
N ASN A 607 28.29 10.21 0.51
CA ASN A 607 29.30 9.50 1.30
C ASN A 607 29.72 8.18 0.64
N ILE A 608 28.79 7.47 0.01
CA ILE A 608 29.08 6.24 -0.74
C ILE A 608 29.87 6.56 -2.01
N MET A 609 29.48 7.60 -2.75
CA MET A 609 30.19 7.99 -3.97
C MET A 609 31.61 8.48 -3.69
N LEU A 610 31.86 9.13 -2.55
CA LEU A 610 33.20 9.55 -2.14
C LEU A 610 34.16 8.36 -1.94
N SER A 611 33.65 7.18 -1.57
CA SER A 611 34.47 5.97 -1.38
C SER A 611 35.16 5.53 -2.68
N CYS A 612 34.55 5.78 -3.86
CA CYS A 612 35.13 5.45 -5.16
C CYS A 612 35.78 6.66 -5.88
N SER A 613 35.89 7.81 -5.20
CA SER A 613 36.49 9.04 -5.75
C SER A 613 37.88 8.89 -6.39
N PRO A 614 38.79 7.98 -5.94
CA PRO A 614 40.08 7.80 -6.63
C PRO A 614 39.93 7.36 -8.09
N ASN A 615 38.82 6.67 -8.41
CA ASN A 615 38.52 6.11 -9.73
C ASN A 615 37.63 7.03 -10.58
N ILE A 616 37.25 8.20 -10.07
CA ILE A 616 36.40 9.18 -10.76
C ILE A 616 37.24 10.31 -11.35
N ARG A 617 36.82 10.81 -12.51
CA ARG A 617 37.16 12.14 -13.04
C ARG A 617 35.85 12.87 -13.35
N TYR A 618 35.81 14.16 -13.06
CA TYR A 618 34.70 15.05 -13.41
C TYR A 618 34.97 15.76 -14.73
#